data_AF-A0A2V4W8E7-F1
#
_entry.id   AF-A0A2V4W8E7-F1
#
_cell.length_a   1.000
_cell.length_b   1.000
_cell.length_c   1.000
_cell.angle_alpha   90.00
_cell.angle_beta   90.00
_cell.angle_gamma   90.00
#
_symmetry.space_group_name_H-M   'P 1'
#
loop_
_entity.id
_entity.type
_entity.pdbx_description
1 polymer ?
#
loop_
_entity_poly.entity_id
_entity_poly.type
_entity_poly.pdbx_seq_one_letter_code
_entity_poly.pdbx_strand_id
1 'polypeptide(L)'
;MNIDEKTIYTIVDKAQKYDQLLKLQGKPVLHCSFCGKSQNEVFKLVTGSNVYICDECVDICNEILEEGDDNDGATEGATRDES
;
A
#
# COMPACT_ATOMS: atom_id res chain seq x y z
N MET A 1 13.17 37.65 26.41
CA MET A 1 11.74 37.34 26.30
C MET A 1 11.47 36.17 27.22
N ASN A 2 10.78 36.39 28.34
CA ASN A 2 10.42 35.28 29.23
C ASN A 2 9.02 34.85 28.83
N ILE A 3 8.92 33.62 28.31
CA ILE A 3 7.62 32.98 28.08
C ILE A 3 7.03 32.65 29.44
N ASP A 4 5.87 33.20 29.73
CA ASP A 4 5.18 33.01 30.99
C ASP A 4 4.62 31.59 31.10
N GLU A 5 4.49 31.09 32.33
CA GLU A 5 3.97 29.75 32.64
C GLU A 5 2.59 29.50 32.00
N LYS A 6 1.72 30.52 31.93
CA LYS A 6 0.40 30.40 31.28
C LYS A 6 0.54 30.20 29.77
N THR A 7 1.51 30.85 29.13
CA THR A 7 1.86 30.62 27.73
C THR A 7 2.40 29.21 27.51
N ILE A 8 3.24 28.68 28.41
CA ILE A 8 3.69 27.28 28.35
C ILE A 8 2.50 26.32 28.40
N TYR A 9 1.60 26.48 29.36
CA TYR A 9 0.40 25.65 29.47
C TYR A 9 -0.50 25.77 28.25
N THR A 10 -0.68 26.98 27.71
CA THR A 10 -1.49 27.21 26.50
C THR A 10 -0.87 26.54 25.27
N ILE A 11 0.46 26.52 25.16
CA ILE A 11 1.17 25.84 24.07
C ILE A 11 1.00 24.32 24.19
N VAL A 12 1.17 23.76 25.41
CA VAL A 12 1.01 22.32 25.66
C VAL A 12 -0.43 21.87 25.41
N ASP A 13 -1.42 22.61 25.89
CA ASP A 13 -2.85 22.31 25.70
C ASP A 13 -3.25 22.35 24.22
N LYS A 14 -2.79 23.38 23.49
CA LYS A 14 -2.98 23.44 22.03
C LYS A 14 -2.30 22.27 21.32
N ALA A 15 -1.08 21.90 21.71
CA ALA A 15 -0.37 20.77 21.11
C ALA A 15 -1.11 19.44 21.33
N GLN A 16 -1.65 19.21 22.52
CA GLN A 16 -2.48 18.03 22.82
C GLN A 16 -3.76 17.99 21.96
N LYS A 17 -4.37 19.14 21.71
CA LYS A 17 -5.54 19.24 20.81
C LYS A 17 -5.19 18.89 19.35
N TYR A 18 -4.01 19.29 18.87
CA TYR A 18 -3.54 18.90 17.53
C TYR A 18 -3.24 17.40 17.41
N ASP A 19 -2.77 16.75 18.49
CA ASP A 19 -2.59 15.29 18.52
C ASP A 19 -3.92 14.53 18.32
N GLN A 20 -5.01 15.10 18.84
CA GLN A 20 -6.36 14.56 18.66
C GLN A 20 -6.90 14.76 17.23
N LEU A 21 -6.50 15.85 16.55
CA LEU A 21 -6.81 16.08 15.14
C LEU A 21 -6.05 15.12 14.20
N LEU A 22 -4.82 14.71 14.57
CA LEU A 22 -4.09 13.67 13.83
C LEU A 22 -4.81 12.31 13.86
N LYS A 23 -5.51 11.99 14.96
CA LYS A 23 -6.27 10.73 15.11
C LYS A 23 -7.56 10.69 14.28
N LEU A 24 -8.02 11.82 13.75
CA LEU A 24 -9.19 11.92 12.88
C LEU A 24 -8.86 11.68 11.40
N GLN A 25 -7.57 11.65 11.03
CA GLN A 25 -7.18 11.23 9.69
C GLN A 25 -7.39 9.72 9.59
N GLY A 26 -8.48 9.32 8.92
CA GLY A 26 -8.79 7.92 8.67
C GLY A 26 -7.57 7.18 8.10
N LYS A 27 -7.43 5.91 8.49
CA LYS A 27 -6.31 5.07 8.04
C LYS A 27 -6.21 5.15 6.50
N PRO A 28 -5.03 5.43 5.93
CA PRO A 28 -4.89 5.57 4.50
C PRO A 28 -5.33 4.28 3.79
N VAL A 29 -6.07 4.43 2.69
CA VAL A 29 -6.42 3.31 1.82
C VAL A 29 -5.14 2.78 1.18
N LEU A 30 -4.86 1.50 1.40
CA LEU A 30 -3.70 0.83 0.85
C LEU A 30 -4.01 0.34 -0.56
N HIS A 31 -2.99 0.29 -1.42
CA HIS A 31 -3.11 -0.13 -2.81
C HIS A 31 -2.06 -1.20 -3.12
N CYS A 32 -2.43 -2.18 -3.94
CA CYS A 32 -1.50 -3.19 -4.45
C CYS A 32 -0.38 -2.51 -5.24
N SER A 33 0.88 -2.84 -4.92
CA SER A 33 2.05 -2.28 -5.59
C SER A 33 2.21 -2.74 -7.04
N PHE A 34 1.50 -3.79 -7.45
CA PHE A 34 1.61 -4.40 -8.79
C PHE A 34 0.47 -3.96 -9.72
N CYS A 35 -0.79 -4.11 -9.29
CA CYS A 35 -1.96 -3.76 -10.11
C CYS A 35 -2.59 -2.41 -9.77
N GLY A 36 -2.22 -1.77 -8.67
CA GLY A 36 -2.76 -0.47 -8.23
C GLY A 36 -4.15 -0.51 -7.59
N LYS A 37 -4.84 -1.67 -7.56
CA LYS A 37 -6.16 -1.82 -6.91
C LYS A 37 -6.10 -1.51 -5.42
N SER A 38 -7.13 -0.84 -4.91
CA SER A 38 -7.26 -0.53 -3.48
C SER A 38 -7.61 -1.78 -2.66
N GLN A 39 -7.37 -1.72 -1.35
CA GLN A 39 -7.76 -2.78 -0.40
C GLN A 39 -9.25 -3.14 -0.45
N ASN A 40 -10.12 -2.26 -0.94
CA ASN A 40 -11.55 -2.49 -1.07
C ASN A 40 -11.94 -3.19 -2.38
N GLU A 41 -11.05 -3.21 -3.37
CA GLU A 41 -11.29 -3.78 -4.71
C GLU A 41 -10.79 -5.22 -4.84
N VAL A 42 -10.07 -5.73 -3.83
CA VAL A 42 -9.46 -7.06 -3.84
C VAL A 42 -9.93 -7.85 -2.62
N PHE A 43 -9.96 -9.18 -2.73
CA PHE A 43 -10.43 -10.02 -1.62
C PHE A 43 -9.43 -10.03 -0.46
N LYS A 44 -8.12 -10.05 -0.76
CA LYS A 44 -7.05 -9.99 0.23
C LYS A 44 -5.93 -9.08 -0.25
N LEU A 45 -5.39 -8.30 0.68
CA LEU A 45 -4.18 -7.50 0.48
C LEU A 45 -3.17 -7.82 1.57
N VAL A 46 -2.03 -8.40 1.18
CA VAL A 46 -0.93 -8.74 2.09
C VAL A 46 0.03 -7.56 2.18
N THR A 47 0.44 -7.21 3.39
CA THR A 47 1.39 -6.12 3.67
C THR A 47 2.71 -6.68 4.18
N GLY A 48 3.80 -6.43 3.45
CA GLY A 48 5.18 -6.63 3.89
C GLY A 48 5.88 -5.31 4.17
N SER A 49 7.22 -5.29 4.17
CA SER A 49 8.12 -4.13 4.38
C SER A 49 7.84 -2.91 3.46
N ASN A 50 6.70 -2.24 3.65
CA ASN A 50 6.16 -1.16 2.81
C ASN A 50 5.77 -1.58 1.37
N VAL A 51 5.56 -2.86 1.12
CA VAL A 51 5.09 -3.40 -0.17
C VAL A 51 3.78 -4.13 0.04
N TYR A 52 2.86 -3.99 -0.92
CA TYR A 52 1.52 -4.56 -0.86
C TYR A 52 1.27 -5.43 -2.08
N ILE A 53 0.75 -6.64 -1.89
CA ILE A 53 0.37 -7.55 -2.97
C ILE A 53 -1.04 -8.10 -2.72
N CYS A 54 -1.88 -8.09 -3.74
CA CYS A 54 -3.25 -8.64 -3.66
C CYS A 54 -3.30 -10.11 -4.09
N ASP A 55 -4.39 -10.78 -3.77
CA ASP A 55 -4.63 -12.19 -4.14
C ASP A 55 -4.45 -12.43 -5.65
N GLU A 56 -5.09 -11.62 -6.50
CA GLU A 56 -4.96 -11.78 -7.96
C GLU A 56 -3.51 -11.69 -8.46
N CYS A 57 -2.70 -10.79 -7.89
CA CYS A 57 -1.29 -10.66 -8.29
C CYS A 57 -0.44 -11.83 -7.79
N VAL A 58 -0.80 -12.44 -6.65
CA VAL A 58 -0.15 -13.66 -6.17
C VAL A 58 -0.44 -14.81 -7.14
N ASP A 59 -1.68 -14.95 -7.61
CA ASP A 59 -2.05 -16.00 -8.57
C ASP A 59 -1.28 -15.86 -9.89
N ILE A 60 -1.24 -14.66 -10.46
CA ILE A 60 -0.44 -14.38 -11.68
C ILE A 60 1.05 -14.66 -11.44
N CYS A 61 1.59 -14.26 -10.28
CA CYS A 61 2.98 -14.56 -9.96
C CYS A 61 3.24 -16.06 -9.85
N ASN A 62 2.31 -16.83 -9.28
CA ASN A 62 2.44 -18.28 -9.19
C ASN A 62 2.42 -18.93 -10.59
N GLU A 63 1.53 -18.49 -11.48
CA GLU A 63 1.50 -18.98 -12.88
C GLU A 63 2.86 -18.75 -13.58
N ILE A 64 3.42 -17.54 -13.48
CA ILE A 64 4.73 -17.21 -14.07
C ILE A 64 5.86 -18.06 -13.44
N LEU A 65 5.80 -18.31 -12.13
CA LEU A 65 6.82 -19.10 -11.43
C LEU A 65 6.73 -20.58 -11.80
N GLU A 66 5.52 -21.13 -11.91
CA GLU A 66 5.26 -22.51 -12.32
C GLU A 66 5.71 -22.77 -13.76
N GLU A 67 5.54 -21.79 -14.66
CA GLU A 67 6.07 -21.85 -16.04
C GLU A 67 7.61 -21.81 -16.09
N GLY A 68 8.26 -21.19 -15.10
CA GLY A 68 9.71 -21.01 -15.03
C GLY A 68 10.51 -22.23 -14.56
N ASP A 69 9.87 -23.23 -13.95
CA ASP A 69 10.53 -24.45 -13.48
C ASP A 69 10.64 -25.53 -14.58
N ASP A 70 9.93 -25.35 -15.71
CA ASP A 70 9.74 -26.38 -16.75
C ASP A 70 10.18 -25.98 -18.17
N ASN A 71 11.06 -25.00 -18.42
CA ASN A 71 11.88 -25.04 -19.64
C ASN A 71 13.08 -24.07 -19.66
N ASP A 72 14.25 -24.69 -19.75
CA ASP A 72 15.23 -24.43 -20.80
C ASP A 72 14.53 -24.39 -22.19
N GLY A 73 13.75 -23.35 -22.51
CA GLY A 73 13.11 -23.22 -23.84
C GLY A 73 12.02 -22.14 -23.98
N ALA A 74 12.44 -21.04 -24.61
CA ALA A 74 11.69 -20.17 -25.53
C ALA A 74 10.25 -19.75 -25.16
N THR A 75 10.11 -18.53 -24.61
CA THR A 75 8.85 -17.78 -24.72
C THR A 75 8.75 -17.12 -26.10
N GLU A 76 7.91 -17.67 -26.97
CA GLU A 76 7.32 -16.95 -28.10
C GLU A 76 6.24 -15.99 -27.57
N GLY A 77 6.57 -14.70 -27.52
CA GLY A 77 5.61 -13.62 -27.31
C GLY A 77 5.53 -12.75 -28.56
N ALA A 78 4.68 -13.11 -29.52
CA ALA A 78 4.32 -12.25 -30.64
C ALA A 78 2.80 -12.20 -30.84
N THR A 79 2.24 -11.12 -30.31
CA THR A 79 1.13 -10.30 -30.85
C THR A 79 -0.20 -10.96 -31.25
N ARG A 80 -1.23 -10.63 -30.45
CA ARG A 80 -2.62 -10.31 -30.81
C ARG A 80 -2.95 -10.33 -32.32
N ASP A 81 -3.83 -11.26 -32.69
CA ASP A 81 -4.69 -11.17 -33.86
C ASP A 81 -5.73 -10.05 -33.65
N GLU A 82 -5.78 -9.12 -34.59
CA GLU A 82 -6.83 -8.12 -34.72
C GLU A 82 -7.55 -8.43 -36.05
N SER A 83 -8.81 -8.86 -35.97
CA SER A 83 -9.73 -9.06 -37.11
C SER A 83 -11.12 -8.59 -36.70
#